data_AF-A0A8K0VNI7-F1
#
_entry.id   AF-A0A8K0VNI7-F1
#
_cell.length_a   1.000
_cell.length_b   1.000
_cell.length_c   1.000
_cell.angle_alpha   90.00
_cell.angle_beta   90.00
_cell.angle_gamma   90.00
#
_symmetry.space_group_name_H-M   'P 1'
#
loop_
_entity.id
_entity.type
_entity.pdbx_description
1 polymer ?
#
loop_
_entity_poly.entity_id
_entity_poly.type
_entity_poly.pdbx_seq_one_letter_code
_entity_poly.pdbx_strand_id
1 'polypeptide(L)'
;MGTYIPANAVHPHLINLIRRHATVPEGNFDNLSDGELAKAIGLALSLGDKDEQDFILRLVMSDEEVAAQGLQHPDVQDMDLQIPLTAGERLAALRKTPKPDAQDELAPRNGTCFVCFEPAQVTIPGCKCFFCLPCLRETIRIGLRSELDFPPQCCVPFSEEAIRIVNRPALVHLNRQFASEMAVMPSERLYCHHGDCAMYIRPEAHGECLSCGSRTCEKCKGPAHEPPAQCPDEADGPAEDV
;
A
#
# COMPACT_ATOMS: atom_id res chain seq x y z
N MET A 1 30.06 -26.11 7.18
CA MET A 1 31.04 -25.02 6.94
C MET A 1 30.23 -23.75 6.86
N GLY A 2 30.25 -22.94 7.91
CA GLY A 2 29.50 -21.69 7.96
C GLY A 2 30.16 -20.68 7.02
N THR A 3 29.37 -20.10 6.12
CA THR A 3 29.75 -18.90 5.40
C THR A 3 29.86 -17.76 6.41
N TYR A 4 30.88 -16.93 6.25
CA TYR A 4 31.12 -15.74 7.07
C TYR A 4 30.92 -14.53 6.15
N ILE A 5 29.91 -13.71 6.44
CA ILE A 5 29.73 -12.39 5.85
C ILE A 5 30.63 -11.43 6.64
N PRO A 6 31.69 -10.88 6.02
CA PRO A 6 32.53 -9.91 6.70
C PRO A 6 31.69 -8.67 7.07
N ALA A 7 31.95 -8.08 8.24
CA ALA A 7 31.15 -6.96 8.77
C ALA A 7 31.06 -5.75 7.82
N ASN A 8 31.97 -5.64 6.84
CA ASN A 8 31.97 -4.64 5.77
C ASN A 8 30.92 -4.88 4.67
N ALA A 9 30.23 -6.01 4.68
CA ALA A 9 29.11 -6.31 3.78
C ALA A 9 27.73 -5.97 4.40
N VAL A 10 27.71 -5.53 5.67
CA VAL A 10 26.49 -5.06 6.34
C VAL A 10 26.44 -3.53 6.31
N HIS A 11 25.25 -2.97 6.05
CA HIS A 11 25.06 -1.53 5.98
C HIS A 11 25.50 -0.85 7.31
N PRO A 12 26.29 0.25 7.28
CA PRO A 12 26.84 0.88 8.49
C PRO A 12 25.78 1.25 9.55
N HIS A 13 24.57 1.61 9.12
CA HIS A 13 23.47 1.92 10.04
C HIS A 13 22.95 0.70 10.81
N LEU A 14 22.95 -0.49 10.19
CA LEU A 14 22.60 -1.73 10.88
C LEU A 14 23.66 -2.10 11.93
N ILE A 15 24.95 -1.90 11.61
CA ILE A 15 26.04 -2.08 12.58
C ILE A 15 25.91 -1.10 13.75
N ASN A 16 25.60 0.17 13.48
CA ASN A 16 25.35 1.16 14.53
C ASN A 16 24.15 0.81 15.40
N LEU A 17 23.08 0.27 14.81
CA LEU A 17 21.89 -0.17 15.55
C LEU A 17 22.24 -1.30 16.53
N ILE A 18 22.95 -2.32 16.06
CA ILE A 18 23.40 -3.44 16.91
C ILE A 18 24.27 -2.94 18.07
N ARG A 19 25.22 -2.02 17.78
CA ARG A 19 26.10 -1.43 18.80
C ARG A 19 25.31 -0.67 19.86
N ARG A 20 24.33 0.13 19.44
CA ARG A 20 23.51 0.97 20.33
C ARG A 20 22.64 0.15 21.27
N HIS A 21 22.03 -0.92 20.76
CA HIS A 21 21.18 -1.80 21.55
C HIS A 21 21.95 -2.93 22.24
N ALA A 22 23.27 -2.98 22.08
CA ALA A 22 24.15 -4.01 22.64
C ALA A 22 23.62 -5.44 22.43
N THR A 23 23.01 -5.71 21.27
CA THR A 23 22.39 -7.02 20.99
C THR A 23 23.42 -8.13 20.71
N VAL A 24 24.70 -7.78 20.71
CA VAL A 24 25.85 -8.68 20.70
C VAL A 24 26.70 -8.34 21.94
N PRO A 25 27.07 -9.32 22.78
CA PRO A 25 27.96 -9.08 23.92
C PRO A 25 29.32 -8.55 23.43
N GLU A 26 29.94 -7.66 24.20
CA GLU A 26 31.19 -6.95 23.85
C GLU A 26 32.23 -7.85 23.15
N GLY A 27 32.23 -7.83 21.83
CA GLY A 27 32.91 -8.83 21.01
C GLY A 27 32.87 -8.43 19.54
N ASN A 28 33.94 -8.79 18.82
CA ASN A 28 34.20 -8.30 17.47
C ASN A 28 33.15 -8.82 16.47
N PHE A 29 32.44 -7.91 15.80
CA PHE A 29 31.45 -8.20 14.76
C PHE A 29 31.98 -9.12 13.65
N ASP A 30 33.29 -9.05 13.42
CA ASP A 30 34.01 -9.82 12.40
C ASP A 30 33.99 -11.34 12.63
N ASN A 31 33.64 -11.80 13.83
CA ASN A 31 33.65 -13.22 14.21
C ASN A 31 32.26 -13.87 14.29
N LEU A 32 31.18 -13.14 13.98
CA LEU A 32 29.82 -13.70 13.98
C LEU A 32 29.57 -14.52 12.72
N SER A 33 28.87 -15.64 12.85
CA SER A 33 28.31 -16.34 11.69
C SER A 33 27.14 -15.57 11.10
N ASP A 34 26.81 -15.84 9.82
CA ASP A 34 25.70 -15.19 9.11
C ASP A 34 24.37 -15.28 9.88
N GLY A 35 24.10 -16.44 10.49
CA GLY A 35 22.89 -16.67 11.27
C GLY A 35 22.86 -15.91 12.59
N GLU A 36 24.01 -15.71 13.24
CA GLU A 36 24.12 -14.92 14.47
C GLU A 36 23.99 -13.43 14.17
N LEU A 37 24.62 -12.97 13.09
CA LEU A 37 24.54 -11.60 12.62
C LEU A 37 23.11 -11.23 12.20
N ALA A 38 22.42 -12.10 11.46
CA ALA A 38 21.02 -11.91 11.09
C ALA A 38 20.10 -11.82 12.31
N LYS A 39 20.32 -12.67 13.33
CA LYS A 39 19.56 -12.60 14.60
C LYS A 39 19.84 -11.33 15.37
N ALA A 40 21.10 -10.90 15.44
CA ALA A 40 21.48 -9.67 16.12
C ALA A 40 20.88 -8.42 15.46
N ILE A 41 20.87 -8.38 14.12
CA ILE A 41 20.21 -7.35 13.32
C ILE A 41 18.69 -7.37 13.58
N GLY A 42 18.06 -8.54 13.50
CA GLY A 42 16.62 -8.68 13.73
C GLY A 42 16.19 -8.25 15.14
N LEU A 43 16.96 -8.63 16.16
CA LEU A 43 16.73 -8.19 17.53
C LEU A 43 16.93 -6.67 17.67
N ALA A 44 18.01 -6.12 17.10
CA ALA A 44 18.27 -4.68 17.16
C ALA A 44 17.18 -3.86 16.47
N LEU A 45 16.68 -4.32 15.31
CA LEU A 45 15.54 -3.72 14.61
C LEU A 45 14.28 -3.75 15.48
N SER A 46 13.98 -4.88 16.12
CA SER A 46 12.80 -5.01 16.98
C SER A 46 12.82 -4.11 18.23
N LEU A 47 14.01 -3.66 18.63
CA LEU A 47 14.22 -2.76 19.77
C LEU A 47 14.21 -1.28 19.35
N GLY A 48 14.39 -0.98 18.07
CA GLY A 48 14.26 0.38 17.52
C GLY A 48 12.81 0.81 17.48
N ASP A 49 12.55 2.11 17.60
CA ASP A 49 11.21 2.66 17.40
C ASP A 49 10.79 2.63 15.92
N LYS A 50 9.52 2.97 15.66
CA LYS A 50 8.93 2.90 14.30
C LYS A 50 9.65 3.82 13.32
N ASP A 51 10.12 4.99 13.77
CA ASP A 51 10.78 5.98 12.92
C ASP A 51 12.18 5.50 12.54
N GLU A 52 12.90 4.89 13.50
CA GLU A 52 14.20 4.28 13.26
C GLU A 52 14.12 3.05 12.35
N GLN A 53 13.12 2.19 12.55
CA GLN A 53 12.87 1.04 11.67
C GLN A 53 12.58 1.49 10.23
N ASP A 54 11.74 2.51 10.04
CA ASP A 54 11.42 3.07 8.72
C ASP A 54 12.66 3.69 8.07
N PHE A 55 13.46 4.46 8.82
CA PHE A 55 14.70 5.04 8.32
C PHE A 55 15.69 3.97 7.83
N ILE A 56 15.88 2.89 8.60
CA ILE A 56 16.79 1.81 8.23
C ILE A 56 16.27 1.03 7.02
N LEU A 57 14.97 0.80 6.93
CA LEU A 57 14.34 0.15 5.78
C LEU A 57 14.66 0.92 4.49
N ARG A 58 14.45 2.25 4.49
CA ARG A 58 14.69 3.13 3.33
C ARG A 58 16.17 3.25 2.93
N LEU A 59 17.10 2.92 3.83
CA LEU A 59 18.53 2.88 3.54
C LEU A 59 18.95 1.61 2.78
N VAL A 60 18.23 0.51 3.01
CA VAL A 60 18.58 -0.83 2.48
C VAL A 60 17.71 -1.18 1.27
N MET A 61 16.50 -0.61 1.20
CA MET A 61 15.52 -0.86 0.16
C MET A 61 14.97 0.48 -0.34
N SER A 62 14.78 0.59 -1.65
CA SER A 62 14.00 1.68 -2.22
C SER A 62 12.53 1.58 -1.81
N ASP A 63 11.83 2.72 -1.75
CA ASP A 63 10.38 2.75 -1.47
C ASP A 63 9.58 1.85 -2.43
N GLU A 64 10.08 1.67 -3.66
CA GLU A 64 9.49 0.74 -4.63
C GLU A 64 9.66 -0.74 -4.23
N GLU A 65 10.84 -1.13 -3.76
CA GLU A 65 11.09 -2.49 -3.29
C GLU A 65 10.29 -2.80 -2.02
N VAL A 66 10.17 -1.81 -1.14
CA VAL A 66 9.34 -1.91 0.07
C VAL A 66 7.88 -2.14 -0.31
N ALA A 67 7.34 -1.30 -1.20
CA ALA A 67 5.98 -1.45 -1.69
C ALA A 67 5.77 -2.80 -2.40
N ALA A 68 6.72 -3.24 -3.22
CA ALA A 68 6.64 -4.51 -3.92
C ALA A 68 6.61 -5.71 -2.95
N GLN A 69 7.40 -5.68 -1.86
CA GLN A 69 7.38 -6.71 -0.81
C GLN A 69 6.08 -6.66 0.01
N GLY A 70 5.61 -5.47 0.39
CA GLY A 70 4.34 -5.30 1.09
C GLY A 70 3.16 -5.90 0.33
N LEU A 71 3.14 -5.70 -1.00
CA LEU A 71 2.16 -6.35 -1.86
C LEU A 71 2.22 -7.88 -1.85
N GLN A 72 3.35 -8.51 -1.51
CA GLN A 72 3.47 -9.98 -1.39
C GLN A 72 3.09 -10.52 -0.01
N HIS A 73 2.78 -9.66 0.96
CA HIS A 73 2.41 -10.08 2.32
C HIS A 73 1.18 -11.01 2.29
N PRO A 74 1.14 -12.09 3.09
CA PRO A 74 0.03 -13.04 3.10
C PRO A 74 -1.34 -12.39 3.25
N ASP A 75 -1.46 -11.41 4.14
CA ASP A 75 -2.72 -10.69 4.37
C ASP A 75 -3.16 -9.87 3.14
N VAL A 76 -2.21 -9.29 2.40
CA VAL A 76 -2.50 -8.56 1.15
C VAL A 76 -2.89 -9.53 0.03
N GLN A 77 -2.31 -10.74 0.03
CA GLN A 77 -2.65 -11.78 -0.94
C GLN A 77 -4.02 -12.40 -0.69
N ASP A 78 -4.51 -12.34 0.54
CA ASP A 78 -5.86 -12.78 0.89
C ASP A 78 -6.92 -11.76 0.41
N MET A 79 -7.64 -12.14 -0.64
CA MET A 79 -8.72 -11.31 -1.19
C MET A 79 -9.99 -11.30 -0.33
N ASP A 80 -10.10 -12.13 0.71
CA ASP A 80 -11.24 -12.14 1.62
C ASP A 80 -11.06 -11.17 2.81
N LEU A 81 -9.82 -10.71 3.03
CA LEU A 81 -9.52 -9.64 3.98
C LEU A 81 -9.74 -8.26 3.36
N GLN A 82 -9.87 -7.23 4.19
CA GLN A 82 -9.92 -5.84 3.77
C GLN A 82 -8.68 -5.09 4.28
N ILE A 83 -7.60 -5.14 3.51
CA ILE A 83 -6.33 -4.55 3.90
C ILE A 83 -6.18 -3.15 3.30
N PRO A 84 -5.92 -2.10 4.11
CA PRO A 84 -5.61 -0.78 3.57
C PRO A 84 -4.19 -0.78 3.00
N LEU A 85 -4.07 -0.60 1.68
CA LEU A 85 -2.76 -0.40 1.05
C LEU A 85 -2.20 0.99 1.39
N THR A 86 -0.90 1.05 1.66
CA THR A 86 -0.12 2.28 1.84
C THR A 86 -0.01 3.07 0.54
N ALA A 87 0.40 4.35 0.61
CA ALA A 87 0.59 5.18 -0.58
C ALA A 87 1.57 4.56 -1.59
N GLY A 88 2.68 3.99 -1.11
CA GLY A 88 3.66 3.28 -1.94
C GLY A 88 3.08 2.03 -2.61
N GLU A 89 2.36 1.19 -1.87
CA GLU A 89 1.70 -0.01 -2.40
C GLU A 89 0.61 0.31 -3.41
N ARG A 90 -0.20 1.36 -3.17
CA ARG A 90 -1.18 1.86 -4.14
C ARG A 90 -0.50 2.26 -5.44
N LEU A 91 0.58 3.04 -5.35
CA LEU A 91 1.35 3.44 -6.52
C LEU A 91 1.92 2.21 -7.23
N ALA A 92 2.51 1.27 -6.51
CA ALA A 92 3.05 0.03 -7.06
C ALA A 92 1.98 -0.84 -7.75
N ALA A 93 0.77 -0.93 -7.18
CA ALA A 93 -0.35 -1.68 -7.75
C ALA A 93 -0.88 -1.05 -9.04
N LEU A 94 -0.89 0.30 -9.11
CA LEU A 94 -1.31 1.08 -10.26
C LEU A 94 -0.24 1.19 -11.35
N ARG A 95 1.04 0.98 -11.01
CA ARG A 95 2.10 0.87 -12.02
C ARG A 95 1.76 -0.27 -12.97
N LYS A 96 1.85 0.02 -14.27
CA LYS A 96 1.66 -0.96 -15.34
C LYS A 96 2.73 -2.06 -15.23
N THR A 97 2.39 -3.28 -14.82
CA THR A 97 3.23 -4.49 -15.01
C THR A 97 2.43 -5.79 -14.82
N PRO A 98 2.86 -6.98 -15.32
CA PRO A 98 3.86 -7.34 -16.33
C PRO A 98 3.23 -7.99 -17.59
N LYS A 99 4.06 -8.61 -18.46
CA LYS A 99 3.65 -9.54 -19.54
C LYS A 99 2.65 -10.58 -19.02
N PRO A 100 1.80 -11.17 -19.88
CA PRO A 100 0.94 -12.30 -19.48
C PRO A 100 1.78 -13.34 -18.73
N ASP A 101 1.26 -13.79 -17.59
CA ASP A 101 1.91 -14.83 -16.81
C ASP A 101 1.67 -16.21 -17.45
N ALA A 102 2.47 -17.21 -17.07
CA ALA A 102 2.34 -18.55 -17.64
C ALA A 102 0.96 -19.18 -17.40
N GLN A 103 0.24 -18.73 -16.37
CA GLN A 103 -1.11 -19.20 -16.07
C GLN A 103 -2.13 -18.59 -17.04
N ASP A 104 -1.95 -17.32 -17.42
CA ASP A 104 -2.77 -16.62 -18.42
C ASP A 104 -2.74 -17.33 -19.79
N GLU A 105 -1.59 -17.89 -20.17
CA GLU A 105 -1.41 -18.58 -21.46
C GLU A 105 -2.13 -19.94 -21.52
N LEU A 106 -2.25 -20.63 -20.38
CA LEU A 106 -2.87 -21.95 -20.26
C LEU A 106 -4.40 -21.88 -20.13
N ALA A 107 -4.96 -20.71 -19.86
CA ALA A 107 -6.40 -20.55 -19.67
C ALA A 107 -7.18 -20.76 -20.99
N PRO A 108 -8.34 -21.46 -20.93
CA PRO A 108 -9.13 -21.77 -22.12
C PRO A 108 -9.67 -20.50 -22.78
N ARG A 109 -9.55 -20.42 -24.10
CA ARG A 109 -9.94 -19.26 -24.90
C ARG A 109 -11.36 -19.43 -25.43
N ASN A 110 -12.22 -18.45 -25.21
CA ASN A 110 -13.66 -18.54 -25.50
C ASN A 110 -14.22 -17.36 -26.32
N GLY A 111 -13.35 -16.52 -26.87
CA GLY A 111 -13.75 -15.40 -27.71
C GLY A 111 -12.59 -14.51 -28.12
N THR A 112 -12.92 -13.30 -28.56
CA THR A 112 -11.96 -12.28 -29.01
C THR A 112 -11.99 -11.10 -28.04
N CYS A 113 -10.83 -10.67 -27.57
CA CYS A 113 -10.70 -9.58 -26.61
C CYS A 113 -11.24 -8.27 -27.20
N PHE A 114 -12.10 -7.58 -26.44
CA PHE A 114 -12.70 -6.30 -26.81
C PHE A 114 -11.68 -5.17 -27.00
N VAL A 115 -10.52 -5.25 -26.34
CA VAL A 115 -9.52 -4.18 -26.34
C VAL A 115 -8.46 -4.39 -27.42
N CYS A 116 -7.86 -5.58 -27.50
CA CYS A 116 -6.73 -5.85 -28.40
C CYS A 116 -7.06 -6.78 -29.56
N PHE A 117 -8.27 -7.32 -29.63
CA PHE A 117 -8.70 -8.28 -30.66
C PHE A 117 -7.91 -9.61 -30.71
N GLU A 118 -7.12 -9.92 -29.68
CA GLU A 118 -6.47 -11.23 -29.48
C GLU A 118 -7.40 -12.22 -28.77
N PRO A 119 -7.09 -13.54 -28.78
CA PRO A 119 -7.89 -14.52 -28.07
C PRO A 119 -8.08 -14.19 -26.58
N ALA A 120 -9.32 -14.25 -26.12
CA ALA A 120 -9.73 -13.91 -24.77
C ALA A 120 -10.07 -15.15 -23.94
N GLN A 121 -9.85 -15.03 -22.62
CA GLN A 121 -10.12 -16.09 -21.64
C GLN A 121 -11.30 -15.76 -20.71
N VAL A 122 -11.63 -14.47 -20.56
CA VAL A 122 -12.59 -13.99 -19.57
C VAL A 122 -13.83 -13.43 -20.25
N THR A 123 -15.01 -13.81 -19.76
CA THR A 123 -16.28 -13.17 -20.09
C THR A 123 -16.76 -12.36 -18.90
N ILE A 124 -17.00 -11.06 -19.10
CA ILE A 124 -17.39 -10.16 -18.02
C ILE A 124 -18.84 -10.44 -17.59
N PRO A 125 -19.09 -10.64 -16.28
CA PRO A 125 -20.45 -10.68 -15.73
C PRO A 125 -21.21 -9.38 -16.04
N GLY A 126 -22.48 -9.47 -16.43
CA GLY A 126 -23.32 -8.29 -16.73
C GLY A 126 -23.35 -7.89 -18.21
N CYS A 127 -22.20 -7.67 -18.87
CA CYS A 127 -22.19 -7.24 -20.27
C CYS A 127 -21.77 -8.31 -21.30
N LYS A 128 -21.23 -9.45 -20.86
CA LYS A 128 -20.79 -10.58 -21.71
C LYS A 128 -19.68 -10.24 -22.72
N CYS A 129 -19.02 -9.08 -22.59
CA CYS A 129 -17.83 -8.77 -23.37
C CYS A 129 -16.67 -9.69 -22.98
N PHE A 130 -15.80 -10.00 -23.96
CA PHE A 130 -14.65 -10.87 -23.76
C PHE A 130 -13.37 -10.07 -23.56
N PHE A 131 -12.51 -10.49 -22.64
CA PHE A 131 -11.22 -9.86 -22.36
C PHE A 131 -10.11 -10.90 -22.26
N CYS A 132 -8.92 -10.54 -22.76
CA CYS A 132 -7.72 -11.20 -22.29
C CYS A 132 -7.34 -10.66 -20.91
N LEU A 133 -6.70 -11.49 -20.08
CA LEU A 133 -6.33 -11.11 -18.70
C LEU A 133 -5.46 -9.84 -18.63
N PRO A 134 -4.45 -9.63 -19.50
CA PRO A 134 -3.68 -8.39 -19.51
C PRO A 134 -4.53 -7.14 -19.77
N CYS A 135 -5.44 -7.18 -20.76
CA CYS A 135 -6.31 -6.05 -21.06
C CYS A 135 -7.31 -5.80 -19.94
N LEU A 136 -7.89 -6.84 -19.33
CA LEU A 136 -8.81 -6.67 -18.20
C LEU A 136 -8.10 -6.01 -17.01
N ARG A 137 -6.89 -6.46 -16.66
CA ARG A 137 -6.07 -5.86 -15.60
C ARG A 137 -5.79 -4.38 -15.88
N GLU A 138 -5.48 -4.03 -17.12
CA GLU A 138 -5.24 -2.63 -17.49
C GLU A 138 -6.52 -1.78 -17.42
N THR A 139 -7.65 -2.30 -17.89
CA THR A 139 -8.95 -1.62 -17.75
C THR A 139 -9.30 -1.37 -16.29
N ILE A 140 -9.08 -2.35 -15.41
CA ILE A 140 -9.26 -2.20 -13.96
C ILE A 140 -8.33 -1.11 -13.43
N ARG A 141 -7.03 -1.16 -13.76
CA ARG A 141 -6.07 -0.14 -13.30
C ARG A 141 -6.46 1.26 -13.72
N ILE A 142 -6.88 1.46 -14.97
CA ILE A 142 -7.32 2.76 -15.48
C ILE A 142 -8.46 3.31 -14.61
N GLY A 143 -9.48 2.49 -14.35
CA GLY A 143 -10.62 2.90 -13.50
C GLY A 143 -10.29 3.11 -12.03
N LEU A 144 -9.07 2.78 -11.59
CA LEU A 144 -8.60 2.99 -10.22
C LEU A 144 -7.54 4.12 -10.12
N ARG A 145 -7.29 4.86 -11.20
CA ARG A 145 -6.30 5.95 -11.21
C ARG A 145 -6.78 7.24 -10.57
N SER A 146 -8.06 7.57 -10.73
CA SER A 146 -8.62 8.85 -10.31
C SER A 146 -10.11 8.73 -10.01
N GLU A 147 -10.67 9.73 -9.33
CA GLU A 147 -12.11 9.85 -9.11
C GLU A 147 -12.91 9.98 -10.41
N LEU A 148 -12.30 10.54 -11.47
CA LEU A 148 -12.94 10.72 -12.77
C LEU A 148 -13.04 9.42 -13.57
N ASP A 149 -12.06 8.52 -13.39
CA ASP A 149 -12.01 7.23 -14.07
C ASP A 149 -12.79 6.15 -13.32
N PHE A 150 -13.05 6.36 -12.04
CA PHE A 150 -13.77 5.43 -11.18
C PHE A 150 -15.28 5.43 -11.49
N PRO A 151 -15.96 4.27 -11.54
CA PRO A 151 -15.43 2.92 -11.31
C PRO A 151 -14.81 2.29 -12.56
N PRO A 152 -13.91 1.29 -12.39
CA PRO A 152 -13.48 0.45 -13.50
C PRO A 152 -14.71 -0.22 -14.14
N GLN A 153 -14.81 -0.11 -15.47
CA GLN A 153 -16.02 -0.49 -16.19
C GLN A 153 -15.74 -0.98 -17.62
N CYS A 154 -16.74 -1.67 -18.17
CA CYS A 154 -16.86 -1.95 -19.60
C CYS A 154 -18.13 -1.27 -20.12
N CYS A 155 -19.21 -2.02 -20.37
CA CYS A 155 -20.53 -1.45 -20.66
C CYS A 155 -21.27 -1.08 -19.37
N VAL A 156 -20.89 -1.70 -18.26
CA VAL A 156 -21.36 -1.45 -16.90
C VAL A 156 -20.16 -1.45 -15.96
N PRO A 157 -20.26 -0.81 -14.77
CA PRO A 157 -19.26 -0.93 -13.72
C PRO A 157 -18.95 -2.39 -13.41
N PHE A 158 -17.67 -2.70 -13.22
CA PHE A 158 -17.25 -4.03 -12.80
C PHE A 158 -17.69 -4.30 -11.36
N SER A 159 -18.30 -5.46 -11.15
CA SER A 159 -18.53 -5.96 -9.80
C SER A 159 -17.21 -6.43 -9.18
N GLU A 160 -17.18 -6.61 -7.86
CA GLU A 160 -15.99 -7.12 -7.19
C GLU A 160 -15.60 -8.52 -7.72
N GLU A 161 -16.58 -9.36 -8.05
CA GLU A 161 -16.34 -10.66 -8.66
C GLU A 161 -15.58 -10.54 -9.98
N ALA A 162 -15.93 -9.54 -10.81
CA ALA A 162 -15.23 -9.30 -12.07
C ALA A 162 -13.76 -8.87 -11.85
N ILE A 163 -13.49 -8.14 -10.78
CA ILE A 163 -12.12 -7.72 -10.41
C ILE A 163 -11.33 -8.91 -9.83
N ARG A 164 -11.95 -9.78 -9.02
CA ARG A 164 -11.29 -10.98 -8.47
C ARG A 164 -10.83 -11.95 -9.56
N ILE A 165 -11.49 -11.98 -10.73
CA ILE A 165 -11.09 -12.84 -11.87
C ILE A 165 -9.65 -12.61 -12.31
N VAL A 166 -9.11 -11.39 -12.21
CA VAL A 166 -7.74 -11.13 -12.70
C VAL A 166 -6.64 -11.66 -11.78
N ASN A 167 -7.00 -12.22 -10.62
CA ASN A 167 -6.11 -12.76 -9.60
C ASN A 167 -4.97 -11.80 -9.23
N ARG A 168 -5.34 -10.54 -8.97
CA ARG A 168 -4.42 -9.50 -8.50
C ARG A 168 -4.99 -8.89 -7.21
N PRO A 169 -4.64 -9.46 -6.04
CA PRO A 169 -5.23 -9.06 -4.76
C PRO A 169 -5.13 -7.55 -4.47
N ALA A 170 -4.01 -6.93 -4.83
CA ALA A 170 -3.81 -5.49 -4.71
C ALA A 170 -4.89 -4.65 -5.43
N LEU A 171 -5.38 -5.09 -6.59
CA LEU A 171 -6.43 -4.38 -7.32
C LEU A 171 -7.81 -4.54 -6.64
N VAL A 172 -8.05 -5.66 -5.97
CA VAL A 172 -9.28 -5.88 -5.19
C VAL A 172 -9.30 -4.97 -3.97
N HIS A 173 -8.21 -4.95 -3.19
CA HIS A 173 -8.09 -4.07 -2.03
C HIS A 173 -8.19 -2.60 -2.43
N LEU A 174 -7.50 -2.19 -3.50
CA LEU A 174 -7.56 -0.82 -4.00
C LEU A 174 -8.96 -0.43 -4.46
N ASN A 175 -9.68 -1.33 -5.16
CA ASN A 175 -11.06 -1.08 -5.56
C ASN A 175 -11.98 -0.86 -4.35
N ARG A 176 -11.83 -1.67 -3.28
CA ARG A 176 -12.59 -1.51 -2.04
C ARG A 176 -12.28 -0.17 -1.34
N GLN A 177 -11.00 0.21 -1.30
CA GLN A 177 -10.58 1.50 -0.73
C GLN A 177 -11.20 2.67 -1.49
N PHE A 178 -11.06 2.71 -2.83
CA PHE A 178 -11.68 3.74 -3.66
C PHE A 178 -13.20 3.74 -3.56
N ALA A 179 -13.84 2.57 -3.56
CA ALA A 179 -15.29 2.47 -3.41
C ALA A 179 -15.75 3.07 -2.07
N SER A 180 -15.02 2.83 -0.98
CA SER A 180 -15.33 3.42 0.33
C SER A 180 -15.16 4.94 0.35
N GLU A 181 -14.14 5.46 -0.33
CA GLU A 181 -13.89 6.90 -0.46
C GLU A 181 -14.97 7.59 -1.31
N MET A 182 -15.34 6.98 -2.44
CA MET A 182 -16.33 7.49 -3.38
C MET A 182 -17.77 7.40 -2.85
N ALA A 183 -18.03 6.53 -1.86
CA ALA A 183 -19.31 6.47 -1.16
C ALA A 183 -19.54 7.68 -0.24
N VAL A 184 -18.49 8.44 0.09
CA VAL A 184 -18.56 9.63 0.94
C VAL A 184 -18.50 10.90 0.07
N MET A 185 -19.32 11.89 0.43
CA MET A 185 -19.36 13.19 -0.26
C MET A 185 -17.99 13.87 -0.15
N PRO A 186 -17.46 14.50 -1.23
CA PRO A 186 -16.13 15.12 -1.21
C PRO A 186 -15.89 16.09 -0.04
N SER A 187 -16.91 16.84 0.39
CA SER A 187 -16.83 17.77 1.54
C SER A 187 -16.61 17.07 2.89
N GLU A 188 -17.11 15.84 3.02
CA GLU A 188 -17.10 15.04 4.25
C GLU A 188 -15.92 14.07 4.32
N ARG A 189 -15.15 13.94 3.24
CA ARG A 189 -13.96 13.08 3.23
C ARG A 189 -12.89 13.65 4.18
N LEU A 190 -12.30 12.72 4.92
CA LEU A 190 -11.16 12.97 5.79
C LEU A 190 -9.94 12.25 5.22
N TYR A 191 -8.83 12.96 5.14
CA TYR A 191 -7.55 12.42 4.69
C TYR A 191 -6.54 12.57 5.83
N CYS A 192 -5.55 11.68 5.87
CA CYS A 192 -4.45 11.80 6.81
C CYS A 192 -3.74 13.15 6.65
N HIS A 193 -3.58 13.91 7.74
CA HIS A 193 -2.88 15.20 7.72
C HIS A 193 -1.39 15.08 7.37
N HIS A 194 -0.80 13.90 7.52
CA HIS A 194 0.62 13.70 7.21
C HIS A 194 0.80 13.70 5.69
N GLY A 195 1.52 14.70 5.17
CA GLY A 195 1.67 14.95 3.73
C GLY A 195 2.23 13.78 2.91
N ASP A 196 3.10 12.97 3.50
CA ASP A 196 3.65 11.78 2.83
C ASP A 196 2.66 10.61 2.77
N CYS A 197 1.66 10.61 3.65
CA CYS A 197 0.62 9.58 3.69
C CYS A 197 -0.61 9.99 2.88
N ALA A 198 -1.25 11.10 3.26
CA ALA A 198 -2.45 11.67 2.63
C ALA A 198 -3.58 10.64 2.34
N MET A 199 -3.60 9.52 3.05
CA MET A 199 -4.55 8.42 2.81
C MET A 199 -5.94 8.81 3.28
N TYR A 200 -6.97 8.44 2.52
CA TYR A 200 -8.35 8.53 2.96
C TYR A 200 -8.57 7.74 4.26
N ILE A 201 -9.22 8.38 5.22
CA ILE A 201 -9.59 7.83 6.52
C ILE A 201 -11.08 7.56 6.48
N ARG A 202 -11.46 6.29 6.67
CA ARG A 202 -12.87 5.89 6.70
C ARG A 202 -13.57 6.50 7.92
N PRO A 203 -14.87 6.82 7.83
CA PRO A 203 -15.61 7.44 8.94
C PRO A 203 -15.55 6.62 10.24
N GLU A 204 -15.51 5.28 10.15
CA GLU A 204 -15.46 4.40 11.32
C GLU A 204 -14.12 4.44 12.06
N ALA A 205 -13.07 4.98 11.44
CA ALA A 205 -11.74 5.09 12.05
C ALA A 205 -11.58 6.34 12.91
N HIS A 206 -12.58 7.23 12.98
CA HIS A 206 -12.59 8.40 13.87
C HIS A 206 -11.29 9.24 13.84
N GLY A 207 -10.80 9.52 12.63
CA GLY A 207 -9.56 10.27 12.41
C GLY A 207 -8.27 9.46 12.51
N GLU A 208 -8.30 8.18 12.89
CA GLU A 208 -7.11 7.31 12.93
C GLU A 208 -6.76 6.78 11.54
N CYS A 209 -5.54 7.07 11.07
CA CYS A 209 -5.05 6.54 9.81
C CYS A 209 -4.51 5.12 9.99
N LEU A 210 -5.22 4.11 9.48
CA LEU A 210 -4.79 2.72 9.54
C LEU A 210 -3.52 2.41 8.72
N SER A 211 -3.07 3.34 7.86
CA SER A 211 -1.84 3.17 7.08
C SER A 211 -0.59 3.56 7.87
N CYS A 212 -0.57 4.74 8.52
CA CYS A 212 0.60 5.24 9.22
C CYS A 212 0.46 5.27 10.75
N GLY A 213 -0.77 5.22 11.27
CA GLY A 213 -1.13 5.34 12.69
C GLY A 213 -1.35 6.77 13.16
N SER A 214 -1.14 7.78 12.32
CA SER A 214 -1.36 9.18 12.69
C SER A 214 -2.85 9.48 12.87
N ARG A 215 -3.18 10.35 13.82
CA ARG A 215 -4.55 10.83 14.05
C ARG A 215 -4.76 12.21 13.46
N THR A 216 -5.88 12.38 12.75
CA THR A 216 -6.30 13.63 12.09
C THR A 216 -7.57 14.15 12.77
N CYS A 217 -7.62 15.46 13.05
CA CYS A 217 -8.81 16.09 13.60
C CYS A 217 -9.92 16.13 12.53
N GLU A 218 -11.10 15.59 12.85
CA GLU A 218 -12.24 15.55 11.91
C GLU A 218 -12.80 16.94 11.58
N LYS A 219 -12.55 17.94 12.45
CA LYS A 219 -13.05 19.31 12.29
C LYS A 219 -12.14 20.19 11.44
N CYS A 220 -10.90 20.38 11.86
CA CYS A 220 -9.93 21.24 11.16
C CYS A 220 -9.11 20.50 10.09
N LYS A 221 -9.25 19.17 9.99
CA LYS A 221 -8.50 18.29 9.07
C LYS A 221 -6.96 18.31 9.27
N GLY A 222 -6.48 18.94 10.34
CA GLY A 222 -5.08 18.98 10.75
C GLY A 222 -4.69 17.85 11.72
N PRO A 223 -3.48 17.92 12.33
CA PRO A 223 -3.07 16.99 13.37
C PRO A 223 -4.09 16.92 14.51
N ALA A 224 -4.35 15.73 15.05
CA ALA A 224 -5.24 15.58 16.19
C ALA A 224 -4.72 16.36 17.40
N HIS A 225 -5.63 17.05 18.11
CA HIS A 225 -5.32 17.88 19.27
C HIS A 225 -6.40 17.74 20.35
N GLU A 226 -6.00 17.98 21.59
CA GLU A 226 -6.89 18.07 22.75
C GLU A 226 -6.74 19.44 23.42
N PRO A 227 -7.84 20.09 23.82
CA PRO A 227 -9.24 19.75 23.54
C PRO A 227 -9.65 20.00 22.06
N PRO A 228 -10.74 19.37 21.58
CA PRO A 228 -11.25 19.55 20.21
C PRO A 228 -11.68 20.98 19.85
N ALA A 229 -11.85 21.84 20.85
CA ALA A 229 -12.25 23.25 20.68
C ALA A 229 -11.09 24.19 20.33
N GLN A 230 -9.85 23.69 20.23
CA GLN A 230 -8.68 24.49 19.84
C GLN A 230 -8.36 24.36 18.34
N CYS A 231 -9.40 24.18 17.51
CA CYS A 231 -9.20 24.17 16.06
C CYS A 231 -8.69 25.57 15.63
N PRO A 232 -7.60 25.68 14.85
CA PRO A 232 -7.02 26.97 14.46
C PRO A 232 -7.99 27.90 13.72
N ASP A 233 -9.01 27.33 13.07
CA ASP A 233 -9.97 28.06 12.24
C ASP A 233 -11.05 28.84 13.01
N GLU A 234 -11.07 28.78 14.36
CA GLU A 234 -11.99 29.61 15.16
C GLU A 234 -11.43 31.01 15.51
N ALA A 235 -10.20 31.35 15.10
CA ALA A 235 -9.53 32.59 15.50
C ALA A 235 -9.59 33.75 14.48
N ASP A 236 -10.04 33.53 13.23
CA ASP A 236 -10.06 34.56 12.17
C ASP A 236 -11.48 34.91 11.69
N GLY A 237 -12.38 35.22 12.63
CA GLY A 237 -13.56 36.02 12.31
C GLY A 237 -13.16 37.49 12.16
N PRO A 238 -13.56 38.23 11.11
CA PRO A 238 -13.19 39.63 10.96
C PRO A 238 -13.70 40.42 12.17
N ALA A 239 -12.79 41.18 12.80
CA ALA A 239 -13.15 42.13 13.84
C ALA A 239 -14.21 43.08 13.28
N GLU A 240 -15.42 43.04 13.84
CA GLU A 240 -16.41 44.09 13.62
C GLU A 240 -15.91 45.34 14.34
N ASP A 241 -15.47 46.33 13.56
CA ASP A 241 -15.15 47.67 14.03
C ASP A 241 -16.40 48.31 14.67
N VAL A 242 -16.30 48.67 15.95
CA VAL A 242 -17.23 49.58 16.67
C VAL A 242 -16.57 50.94 16.83
#